data_AF-A0A5B6VBU4-F1
#
_entry.id   AF-A0A5B6VBU4-F1
#
_cell.length_a   1.000
_cell.length_b   1.000
_cell.length_c   1.000
_cell.angle_alpha   90.00
_cell.angle_beta   90.00
_cell.angle_gamma   90.00
#
_symmetry.space_group_name_H-M   'P 1'
#
loop_
_entity.id
_entity.type
_entity.pdbx_description
1 polymer ?
#
loop_
_entity_poly.entity_id
_entity_poly.type
_entity_poly.pdbx_seq_one_letter_code
_entity_poly.pdbx_strand_id
1 'polypeptide(L)' 'MDHAFSWLDLQTLGSITTWNIFYNGLDANSRSSLDGAAGGVLMNRTYEDAYELIENMVMNSCKWPNVQFAYG' A
#
# COMPACT_ATOMS: atom_id res chain seq x y z
N MET A 1 34.21 5.96 -2.25
CA MET A 1 33.07 6.76 -1.77
C MET A 1 32.35 7.24 -3.02
N ASP A 2 31.24 6.73 -3.52
CA ASP A 2 30.40 5.54 -3.27
C ASP A 2 29.44 5.48 -4.48
N HIS A 3 29.88 4.86 -5.58
CA HIS A 3 29.08 4.73 -6.81
C HIS A 3 27.78 3.91 -6.62
N ALA A 4 27.63 3.24 -5.48
CA ALA A 4 26.45 2.46 -5.13
C ALA A 4 25.23 3.35 -4.79
N PHE A 5 25.44 4.58 -4.28
CA PHE A 5 24.33 5.47 -3.91
C PHE A 5 23.54 5.96 -5.13
N SER A 6 24.22 6.28 -6.24
CA SER A 6 23.58 6.80 -7.46
C SER A 6 22.61 5.80 -8.12
N TRP A 7 22.93 4.51 -8.11
CA TRP A 7 22.07 3.47 -8.67
C TRP A 7 20.86 3.14 -7.78
N LEU A 8 21.00 3.30 -6.47
CA LEU A 8 19.90 3.18 -5.53
C LEU A 8 18.97 4.39 -5.64
N ASP A 9 19.53 5.61 -5.80
CA ASP A 9 18.79 6.86 -5.99
C ASP A 9 17.83 6.83 -7.18
N LEU A 10 18.25 6.24 -8.30
CA LEU A 10 17.43 6.08 -9.50
C LEU A 10 16.25 5.12 -9.30
N GLN A 11 16.44 4.07 -8.49
CA GLN A 11 15.38 3.14 -8.12
C GLN A 11 14.41 3.77 -7.12
N THR A 12 14.90 4.51 -6.12
CA THR A 12 14.05 5.29 -5.20
C THR A 12 13.25 6.37 -5.93
N LEU A 13 13.85 7.08 -6.89
CA LEU A 13 13.15 8.10 -7.66
C LEU A 13 12.07 7.50 -8.58
N GLY A 14 12.36 6.35 -9.19
CA GLY A 14 11.39 5.57 -9.96
C GLY A 14 10.22 5.08 -9.10
N SER A 15 10.51 4.57 -7.90
CA SER A 15 9.47 4.14 -6.96
C SER A 15 8.63 5.30 -6.43
N ILE A 16 9.23 6.44 -6.09
CA ILE A 16 8.49 7.63 -5.62
C ILE A 16 7.55 8.18 -6.69
N THR A 17 8.02 8.27 -7.94
CA THR A 17 7.19 8.78 -9.05
C THR A 17 6.06 7.82 -9.41
N THR A 18 6.36 6.52 -9.47
CA THR A 18 5.35 5.47 -9.71
C THR A 18 4.31 5.43 -8.59
N TRP A 19 4.76 5.59 -7.34
CA TRP A 19 3.89 5.64 -6.17
C TRP A 19 2.93 6.84 -6.19
N ASN A 20 3.43 8.02 -6.55
CA ASN A 20 2.60 9.20 -6.70
C ASN A 20 1.55 9.03 -7.81
N ILE A 21 1.92 8.44 -8.94
CA ILE A 21 0.98 8.19 -10.04
C ILE A 21 -0.10 7.19 -9.61
N PHE A 22 0.30 6.10 -8.95
CA PHE A 22 -0.64 5.12 -8.41
C PHE A 22 -1.63 5.77 -7.44
N TYR A 23 -1.15 6.47 -6.42
CA TYR A 23 -2.02 7.09 -5.40
C TYR A 23 -2.96 8.15 -6.00
N ASN A 24 -2.47 8.96 -6.95
CA ASN A 24 -3.30 9.95 -7.64
C ASN A 24 -4.31 9.33 -8.62
N GLY A 25 -4.03 8.14 -9.14
CA GLY A 25 -4.94 7.38 -10.00
C GLY A 25 -6.07 6.68 -9.26
N LEU A 26 -6.02 6.60 -7.93
CA LEU A 26 -7.05 5.97 -7.11
C LEU A 26 -8.28 6.88 -6.90
N ASP A 27 -9.45 6.26 -6.90
CA ASP A 27 -10.71 6.92 -6.52
C ASP A 27 -10.64 7.42 -5.06
N ALA A 28 -11.42 8.45 -4.74
CA ALA A 28 -11.44 9.05 -3.41
C ALA A 28 -11.79 8.03 -2.30
N ASN A 29 -12.70 7.09 -2.60
CA ASN A 29 -13.10 6.05 -1.64
C ASN A 29 -11.95 5.08 -1.35
N SER A 30 -11.22 4.67 -2.39
CA SER A 30 -10.07 3.77 -2.27
C SER A 30 -8.92 4.43 -1.51
N ARG A 31 -8.65 5.72 -1.77
CA ARG A 31 -7.67 6.51 -1.01
C ARG A 31 -8.04 6.61 0.46
N SER A 32 -9.28 6.98 0.78
CA SER A 32 -9.73 7.08 2.16
C SER A 32 -9.67 5.73 2.89
N SER A 33 -9.97 4.63 2.20
CA SER A 33 -9.87 3.27 2.77
C SER A 33 -8.41 2.89 3.05
N LEU A 34 -7.51 3.22 2.12
CA LEU A 34 -6.08 3.00 2.26
C LEU A 34 -5.47 3.84 3.39
N ASP A 35 -5.80 5.13 3.45
CA ASP A 35 -5.33 6.02 4.51
C ASP A 35 -5.87 5.56 5.88
N GLY A 36 -7.14 5.14 5.94
CA GLY A 36 -7.74 4.59 7.15
C GLY A 36 -7.03 3.32 7.64
N ALA A 37 -6.75 2.39 6.73
CA ALA A 37 -6.04 1.15 7.05
C ALA A 37 -4.56 1.38 7.39
N ALA A 38 -3.92 2.37 6.77
CA ALA A 38 -2.58 2.81 7.14
C ALA A 38 -2.56 3.50 8.51
N GLY A 39 -3.70 4.01 8.99
CA GLY A 39 -3.77 4.84 10.20
C GLY A 39 -3.27 6.27 9.97
N GLY A 40 -3.36 6.77 8.74
CA GLY A 40 -2.87 8.07 8.32
C GLY A 40 -2.63 8.11 6.80
N VAL A 41 -2.07 9.20 6.29
CA VAL A 41 -1.82 9.35 4.85
C VAL A 41 -0.84 8.28 4.36
N LEU A 42 -1.30 7.35 3.51
CA LEU A 42 -0.49 6.24 2.99
C LEU A 42 0.74 6.75 2.23
N MET A 43 0.62 7.90 1.56
CA MET A 43 1.72 8.57 0.86
C MET A 43 2.92 8.94 1.75
N ASN A 44 2.73 9.04 3.08
CA ASN A 44 3.80 9.35 4.03
C ASN A 44 4.55 8.09 4.53
N ARG A 45 4.12 6.90 4.10
CA ARG A 45 4.77 5.63 4.42
C ARG A 45 5.82 5.28 3.37
N THR A 46 6.79 4.44 3.76
CA THR A 46 7.73 3.84 2.80
C THR A 46 6.98 2.92 1.83
N TYR A 47 7.58 2.68 0.66
CA TYR A 47 7.01 1.76 -0.33
C TYR A 47 6.79 0.35 0.26
N GLU A 48 7.71 -0.11 1.09
CA GLU A 48 7.65 -1.42 1.76
C GLU A 48 6.44 -1.52 2.69
N ASP A 49 6.23 -0.53 3.56
CA ASP A 49 5.06 -0.47 4.45
C ASP A 49 3.73 -0.45 3.67
N ALA A 50 3.70 0.31 2.58
CA ALA A 50 2.51 0.43 1.76
C ALA A 50 2.21 -0.88 0.99
N TYR A 51 3.25 -1.56 0.51
CA TYR A 51 3.15 -2.86 -0.14
C TYR A 51 2.62 -3.92 0.85
N GLU A 52 3.20 -4.00 2.05
CA GLU A 52 2.75 -4.93 3.09
C GLU A 52 1.30 -4.66 3.52
N LEU A 53 0.88 -3.40 3.59
CA LEU A 53 -0.49 -3.03 3.91
C LEU A 53 -1.48 -3.48 2.81
N ILE A 54 -1.14 -3.25 1.53
CA ILE A 54 -1.97 -3.67 0.40
C ILE A 54 -2.03 -5.20 0.33
N GLU A 55 -0.90 -5.88 0.50
CA GLU A 55 -0.82 -7.34 0.56
C GLU A 55 -1.68 -7.88 1.72
N ASN A 56 -1.60 -7.28 2.91
CA ASN A 56 -2.45 -7.63 4.03
C ASN A 56 -3.94 -7.37 3.77
N MET A 57 -4.31 -6.30 3.06
CA MET A 57 -5.71 -6.07 2.66
C MET A 57 -6.20 -7.12 1.67
N VAL A 58 -5.38 -7.52 0.70
CA VAL A 58 -5.72 -8.57 -0.26
C VAL A 58 -5.82 -9.93 0.44
N MET A 59 -4.89 -10.25 1.34
CA MET A 59 -4.93 -11.48 2.15
C MET A 59 -6.11 -11.51 3.12
N ASN A 60 -6.46 -10.37 3.73
CA ASN A 60 -7.62 -10.23 4.60
C ASN A 60 -8.94 -10.29 3.80
N SER A 61 -8.96 -9.75 2.58
CA SER A 61 -10.08 -9.88 1.64
C SER A 61 -10.31 -11.34 1.20
N CYS A 62 -9.25 -12.14 1.12
CA CYS A 62 -9.35 -13.59 0.87
C CYS A 62 -9.79 -14.39 2.13
N LYS A 63 -9.88 -13.74 3.30
CA LYS A 63 -10.41 -14.32 4.54
C LYS A 63 -11.81 -13.81 4.86
N TRP A 64 -12.74 -13.97 3.93
CA TRP A 64 -14.15 -14.16 4.28
C TRP A 64 -14.74 -15.22 3.34
N PRO A 65 -14.79 -16.46 3.82
CA PRO A 65 -16.07 -17.01 4.22
C PRO A 65 -15.99 -17.54 5.65
N ASN A 66 -17.14 -17.75 6.29
CA ASN A 66 -17.34 -18.44 7.59
C ASN A 66 -17.60 -17.55 8.82
N VAL A 67 -18.41 -16.49 8.73
CA VAL A 67 -19.41 -16.33 9.81
C VAL A 67 -20.48 -17.39 9.54
N GLN A 68 -20.25 -18.56 10.15
CA GLN A 68 -21.24 -19.62 10.28
C GLN A 68 -22.39 -19.06 11.12
N PHE A 69 -23.42 -18.53 10.48
CA PHE A 69 -24.75 -18.49 11.06
C PHE A 69 -25.27 -19.93 11.12
N ALA A 70 -24.75 -20.72 12.05
CA ALA A 70 -25.29 -22.00 12.47
C ALA A 70 -25.73 -21.87 13.93
N TYR A 71 -26.77 -21.07 14.15
CA TYR A 71 -27.63 -21.21 15.31
C TYR A 71 -29.01 -21.60 14.78
N GLY A 72 -29.21 -22.92 14.67
CA GLY A 72 -30.48 -23.57 14.42
C GLY A 72 -30.66 -24.66 15.46
#